data_AF-A0A8T0QU12-F1
#
_entry.id   AF-A0A8T0QU12-F1
#
_cell.length_a   1.000
_cell.length_b   1.000
_cell.length_c   1.000
_cell.angle_alpha   90.00
_cell.angle_beta   90.00
_cell.angle_gamma   90.00
#
_symmetry.space_group_name_H-M   'P 1'
#
loop_
_entity.id
_entity.type
_entity.pdbx_description
1 polymer ?
#
loop_
_entity_poly.entity_id
_entity_poly.type
_entity_poly.pdbx_seq_one_letter_code
_entity_poly.pdbx_strand_id
1 'polypeptide(L)'
;MSELVCGGCFTMLVHNRGAANIRCPHCGRVNSTRSAENQIGHLSCGHCRTTLAYPPGASTVGCPTCRCVNPVRNNNSGGSARPAPSDARPQTVLVENPKTLDEKGKLVSNVAVGVTSWKR
;
A
#
# COMPACT_ATOMS: atom_id res chain seq x y z
N MET A 1 5.58 -27.01 20.06
CA MET A 1 4.49 -26.87 19.06
C MET A 1 3.84 -25.50 19.21
N SER A 2 3.17 -25.03 18.17
CA SER A 2 2.40 -23.77 18.12
C SER A 2 1.07 -24.05 17.44
N GLU A 3 0.07 -23.24 17.75
CA GLU A 3 -1.30 -23.41 17.28
C GLU A 3 -1.70 -22.19 16.45
N LEU A 4 -2.49 -22.42 15.41
CA LEU A 4 -3.14 -21.35 14.65
C LEU A 4 -4.55 -21.76 14.24
N VAL A 5 -5.42 -20.78 14.04
CA VAL A 5 -6.76 -21.01 13.52
C VAL A 5 -6.74 -20.83 12.01
N CYS A 6 -7.35 -21.75 11.27
CA CYS A 6 -7.47 -21.60 9.83
C CYS A 6 -8.43 -20.44 9.49
N GLY A 7 -7.95 -19.42 8.78
CA GLY A 7 -8.77 -18.27 8.36
C GLY A 7 -9.83 -18.58 7.27
N GLY A 8 -10.11 -19.86 6.99
CA GLY A 8 -11.12 -20.30 6.03
C GLY A 8 -12.23 -21.11 6.68
N CYS A 9 -11.88 -22.18 7.38
CA CYS A 9 -12.84 -23.09 8.02
C CYS A 9 -12.77 -23.06 9.56
N PHE A 10 -12.03 -22.12 10.14
CA PHE A 10 -11.85 -21.94 11.59
C PHE A 10 -11.33 -23.17 12.35
N THR A 11 -10.81 -24.17 11.64
CA THR A 11 -10.20 -25.34 12.27
C THR A 11 -8.89 -24.96 12.95
N MET A 12 -8.68 -25.44 14.17
CA MET A 12 -7.42 -25.31 14.90
C MET A 12 -6.36 -26.24 14.29
N LEU A 13 -5.20 -25.68 13.95
CA LEU A 13 -4.07 -26.38 13.35
C LEU A 13 -2.88 -26.33 14.28
N VAL A 14 -2.31 -27.49 14.60
CA VAL A 14 -1.10 -27.62 15.42
C VAL A 14 0.10 -27.82 14.52
N HIS A 15 1.21 -27.12 14.80
CA HIS A 15 2.41 -27.21 14.00
C HIS A 15 3.72 -27.06 14.79
N ASN A 16 4.83 -27.41 14.13
CA ASN A 16 6.16 -27.15 14.64
C ASN A 16 6.59 -25.71 14.32
N ARG A 17 7.32 -25.08 15.25
CA ARG A 17 7.71 -23.66 15.22
C ARG A 17 8.58 -23.24 14.01
N GLY A 18 8.98 -24.18 13.15
CA GLY A 18 9.74 -23.93 11.91
C GLY A 18 8.91 -23.92 10.62
N ALA A 19 7.64 -24.33 10.64
CA ALA A 19 6.80 -24.27 9.44
C ALA A 19 6.41 -22.82 9.17
N ALA A 20 6.67 -22.28 7.98
CA ALA A 20 6.25 -20.92 7.59
C ALA A 20 4.79 -20.88 7.09
N ASN A 21 4.34 -21.99 6.50
CA ASN A 21 3.03 -22.17 5.90
C ASN A 21 2.52 -23.58 6.22
N ILE A 22 1.22 -23.69 6.51
CA ILE A 22 0.55 -24.95 6.81
C ILE A 22 -0.70 -25.05 5.97
N ARG A 23 -0.84 -26.15 5.26
CA ARG A 23 -2.06 -26.46 4.54
C ARG A 23 -3.09 -27.03 5.52
N CYS A 24 -4.26 -26.42 5.58
CA CYS A 24 -5.37 -26.94 6.35
C CYS A 24 -5.82 -28.28 5.75
N PRO A 25 -5.89 -29.38 6.51
CA PRO A 25 -6.34 -30.67 6.01
C PRO A 25 -7.85 -30.68 5.70
N HIS A 26 -8.64 -29.79 6.30
CA HIS A 26 -10.09 -29.75 6.10
C HIS A 26 -10.51 -29.00 4.84
N CYS A 27 -9.97 -27.80 4.60
CA CYS A 27 -10.36 -26.95 3.47
C CYS A 27 -9.27 -26.76 2.41
N GLY A 28 -8.08 -27.34 2.62
CA GLY A 28 -6.96 -27.22 1.70
C GLY A 28 -6.29 -25.83 1.65
N ARG A 29 -6.79 -24.83 2.38
CA ARG A 29 -6.25 -23.46 2.44
C ARG A 29 -4.86 -23.46 3.08
N VAL A 30 -3.93 -22.75 2.47
CA VAL A 30 -2.60 -22.49 3.05
C VAL A 30 -2.73 -21.34 4.05
N ASN A 31 -2.40 -21.60 5.31
CA ASN A 31 -2.38 -20.63 6.40
C ASN A 31 -0.92 -20.34 6.74
N SER A 32 -0.55 -19.07 6.89
CA SER A 32 0.80 -18.69 7.29
C SER A 32 0.90 -18.67 8.81
N THR A 33 1.88 -19.40 9.36
CA THR A 33 2.18 -19.46 10.80
C THR A 33 2.76 -18.17 11.35
N ARG A 34 3.26 -17.32 10.44
CA ARG A 34 3.39 -15.89 10.68
C ARG A 34 1.98 -15.33 10.73
N SER A 35 1.22 -15.70 11.77
CA SER A 35 -0.14 -15.22 11.96
C SER A 35 -0.06 -13.70 11.97
N ALA A 36 -0.49 -13.13 10.85
CA ALA A 36 -0.77 -11.72 10.68
C ALA A 36 -2.05 -11.35 11.45
N GLU A 37 -2.52 -12.17 12.40
CA GLU A 37 -3.69 -11.86 13.20
C GLU A 37 -3.32 -11.12 14.49
N ASN A 38 -2.07 -11.23 14.95
CA ASN A 38 -1.62 -10.60 16.21
C ASN A 38 -0.20 -9.99 16.12
N GLN A 39 0.30 -9.80 14.91
CA GLN A 39 1.58 -9.11 14.70
C GLN A 39 1.33 -7.62 14.48
N ILE A 40 1.30 -6.88 15.59
CA ILE A 40 1.39 -5.42 15.54
C ILE A 40 2.75 -5.07 14.94
N GLY A 41 2.73 -4.47 13.75
CA GLY A 41 3.92 -3.96 13.11
C GLY A 41 4.31 -2.62 13.73
N HIS A 42 5.61 -2.31 13.70
CA HIS A 42 6.11 -1.03 14.17
C HIS A 42 6.90 -0.34 13.06
N LEU A 43 6.72 0.96 12.93
CA LEU A 43 7.51 1.80 12.02
C LEU A 43 7.82 3.14 12.66
N SER A 44 8.89 3.79 12.22
CA SER A 44 9.22 5.15 12.67
C SER A 44 8.67 6.18 11.69
N CYS A 45 8.07 7.25 12.22
CA CYS A 45 7.64 8.38 11.40
C CYS A 45 8.86 9.03 10.71
N GLY A 46 8.76 9.28 9.41
CA GLY A 46 9.86 9.89 8.64
C GLY A 46 10.16 11.34 9.01
N HIS A 47 9.25 12.03 9.71
CA HIS A 47 9.38 13.44 10.05
C HIS A 47 9.78 13.68 11.52
N CYS A 48 9.04 13.11 12.47
CA CYS A 48 9.29 13.32 13.91
C CYS A 48 9.95 12.12 14.60
N ARG A 49 10.27 11.04 13.86
CA ARG A 49 10.84 9.77 14.38
C ARG A 49 10.01 9.04 15.44
N THR A 50 8.78 9.48 15.74
CA THR A 50 7.86 8.76 16.63
C THR A 50 7.61 7.34 16.11
N THR A 51 7.74 6.35 16.98
CA THR A 51 7.38 4.95 16.67
C THR A 51 5.86 4.79 16.66
N LEU A 52 5.33 4.27 15.55
CA LEU A 52 3.91 4.02 15.31
C LEU A 52 3.69 2.51 15.27
N ALA A 53 2.70 2.05 16.03
CA ALA A 53 2.19 0.68 16.00
C ALA A 53 1.05 0.60 14.98
N TYR A 54 1.00 -0.48 14.19
CA TYR A 54 -0.06 -0.66 13.20
C TYR A 54 -0.49 -2.11 13.09
N PRO A 55 -1.80 -2.36 12.84
CA PRO A 55 -2.28 -3.70 12.60
C PRO A 55 -1.77 -4.21 11.25
N PRO A 56 -1.51 -5.51 11.14
CA PRO A 56 -1.08 -6.14 9.91
C PRO A 56 -2.15 -5.93 8.81
N GLY A 57 -1.70 -5.59 7.60
CA GLY A 57 -2.60 -5.18 6.51
C GLY A 57 -2.80 -3.66 6.40
N ALA A 58 -2.35 -2.86 7.36
CA ALA A 58 -2.25 -1.43 7.16
C ALA A 58 -1.19 -1.11 6.10
N SER A 59 -1.59 -0.44 5.02
CA SER A 59 -0.68 0.07 3.98
C SER A 59 -0.04 1.39 4.37
N THR A 60 -0.71 2.14 5.26
CA THR A 60 -0.38 3.52 5.60
C THR A 60 -0.80 3.82 7.04
N VAL A 61 0.04 4.55 7.78
CA VAL A 61 -0.19 4.87 9.20
C VAL A 61 0.03 6.37 9.40
N GLY A 62 -0.97 7.05 9.96
CA GLY A 62 -0.85 8.46 10.32
C GLY A 62 -0.09 8.63 11.62
N CYS A 63 0.85 9.59 11.66
CA CYS A 63 1.49 9.96 12.91
C CYS A 63 0.58 10.91 13.72
N PRO A 64 0.21 10.59 14.97
CA PRO A 64 -0.61 11.47 15.80
C PRO A 64 0.13 12.75 16.23
N THR A 65 1.47 12.74 16.24
CA THR A 65 2.28 13.87 16.68
C THR A 65 2.42 14.96 15.61
N CYS A 66 2.73 14.57 14.36
CA CYS A 66 3.00 15.54 13.27
C CYS A 66 1.98 15.48 12.13
N ARG A 67 0.96 14.61 12.22
CA ARG A 67 -0.06 14.36 11.19
C ARG A 67 0.48 13.90 9.83
N CYS A 68 1.77 13.57 9.73
CA CYS A 68 2.35 13.01 8.52
C CYS A 68 1.85 11.58 8.27
N VAL A 69 1.58 11.27 7.01
CA VAL A 69 1.14 9.96 6.54
C VAL A 69 2.37 9.12 6.20
N ASN A 70 2.57 8.01 6.91
CA ASN A 70 3.74 7.15 6.80
C ASN A 70 3.38 5.82 6.11
N PRO A 71 3.95 5.50 4.94
CA PRO A 71 3.68 4.24 4.26
C PRO A 71 4.32 3.07 5.01
N VAL A 72 3.56 1.99 5.17
CA VAL A 72 4.03 0.74 5.75
C VAL A 72 4.77 -0.03 4.67
N ARG A 73 6.10 0.06 4.67
CA ARG A 73 6.93 -0.76 3.79
C ARG A 73 7.31 -2.04 4.54
N ASN A 74 6.90 -3.19 4.02
CA ASN A 74 7.33 -4.48 4.55
C ASN A 74 8.86 -4.51 4.47
N ASN A 75 9.53 -4.56 5.63
CA ASN A 75 10.97 -4.39 5.81
C ASN A 75 11.84 -5.51 5.19
N ASN A 76 11.47 -6.10 4.05
CA ASN A 76 12.30 -7.05 3.32
C ASN A 76 13.17 -6.40 2.23
N SER A 77 13.29 -5.07 2.23
CA SER A 77 14.30 -4.40 1.42
C SER A 77 14.89 -3.24 2.21
N GLY A 78 16.05 -3.49 2.81
CA GLY A 78 16.95 -2.42 3.24
C GLY A 78 17.18 -1.50 2.05
N GLY A 79 16.61 -0.30 2.12
CA GLY A 79 16.67 0.66 1.05
C GLY A 79 16.40 2.01 1.68
N SER A 80 17.48 2.69 2.02
CA SER A 80 17.55 4.08 2.42
C SER A 80 16.86 4.93 1.35
N ALA A 81 15.59 5.26 1.57
CA ALA A 81 14.95 6.30 0.77
C ALA A 81 15.35 7.64 1.40
N ARG A 82 16.21 8.38 0.68
CA ARG A 82 16.50 9.80 0.91
C ARG A 82 15.20 10.56 1.24
N PRO A 83 15.23 11.58 2.11
CA PRO A 83 14.11 12.50 2.21
C PRO A 83 13.88 13.10 0.81
N ALA A 84 12.67 12.93 0.28
CA ALA A 84 12.28 13.57 -0.98
C ALA A 84 12.39 15.10 -0.79
N PRO A 85 13.14 15.82 -1.64
CA PRO A 85 13.16 17.27 -1.59
C PRO A 85 11.80 17.81 -2.04
N SER A 86 11.37 18.85 -1.32
CA SER A 86 10.13 19.61 -1.47
C SER A 86 10.08 20.39 -2.78
N ASP A 87 9.87 19.72 -3.91
CA ASP A 87 9.61 20.39 -5.18
C ASP A 87 8.41 19.76 -5.88
N ALA A 88 7.22 20.23 -5.50
CA ALA A 88 5.97 19.89 -6.15
C ALA A 88 5.95 20.52 -7.55
N ARG A 89 6.60 19.86 -8.52
CA ARG A 89 6.51 20.23 -9.93
C ARG A 89 5.09 19.91 -10.41
N PRO A 90 4.32 20.89 -10.93
CA PRO A 90 3.00 20.61 -11.48
C PRO A 90 3.15 19.67 -12.67
N GLN A 91 2.35 18.59 -12.70
CA GLN A 91 2.30 17.69 -13.85
C GLN A 91 1.23 18.23 -14.82
N THR A 92 1.64 18.47 -16.07
CA THR A 92 0.75 18.86 -17.16
C THR A 92 0.49 17.63 -18.03
N VAL A 93 -0.78 17.27 -18.19
CA VAL A 93 -1.19 16.20 -19.11
C VAL A 93 -1.88 16.84 -20.31
N LEU A 94 -1.37 16.54 -21.51
CA LEU A 94 -1.98 16.95 -22.78
C LEU A 94 -2.79 15.78 -23.31
N VAL A 95 -4.08 15.98 -23.54
CA VAL A 95 -4.96 14.99 -24.18
C VAL A 95 -5.37 15.54 -25.53
N GLU A 96 -4.91 14.92 -26.60
CA GLU A 96 -5.44 15.17 -27.94
C GLU A 96 -6.74 14.38 -28.09
N ASN A 97 -7.86 15.09 -28.23
CA ASN A 97 -9.13 14.44 -28.50
C ASN A 97 -9.20 14.02 -29.97
N PRO A 98 -9.98 12.98 -30.29
CA PRO A 98 -10.22 12.57 -31.67
C PRO A 98 -10.73 13.76 -32.50
N LYS A 99 -10.21 13.93 -33.71
CA LYS A 99 -10.63 15.04 -34.60
C LYS A 99 -12.14 15.02 -34.80
N THR A 100 -12.80 16.14 -34.52
CA THR A 100 -14.23 16.33 -34.76
C THR A 100 -14.45 17.18 -36.00
N LEU A 101 -15.63 17.09 -36.62
CA LEU A 101 -15.98 17.97 -37.74
C LEU A 101 -16.62 19.25 -37.19
N ASP A 102 -16.23 20.41 -37.73
CA ASP A 102 -16.98 21.65 -37.51
C ASP A 102 -18.28 21.67 -38.32
N GLU A 103 -19.10 22.71 -38.13
CA GLU A 103 -20.38 22.91 -38.84
C GLU A 103 -20.21 23.00 -40.36
N LYS A 104 -18.98 23.18 -40.86
CA LYS A 104 -18.62 23.25 -42.28
C LYS A 104 -18.05 21.92 -42.80
N GLY A 105 -18.04 20.86 -41.98
CA GLY A 105 -17.52 19.55 -42.35
C GLY A 105 -15.99 19.47 -42.41
N LYS A 106 -15.27 20.40 -41.76
CA LYS A 106 -13.81 20.39 -41.70
C LYS A 106 -13.34 19.73 -40.41
N LEU A 107 -12.34 18.84 -40.53
CA LEU A 107 -11.71 18.20 -39.37
C LEU A 107 -10.98 19.23 -38.51
N VAL A 108 -11.43 19.38 -37.27
CA VAL A 108 -10.84 20.21 -36.23
C VAL A 108 -10.20 19.30 -35.18
N SER A 109 -8.94 19.61 -34.85
CA SER A 109 -8.24 18.95 -33.75
C SER A 109 -8.50 19.77 -32.49
N ASN A 110 -8.96 19.13 -31.42
CA ASN A 110 -9.18 19.78 -30.14
C ASN A 110 -8.31 19.12 -29.07
N VAL A 111 -7.71 19.95 -28.22
CA VAL A 111 -6.77 19.51 -27.19
C VAL A 111 -7.34 19.91 -25.83
N ALA A 112 -7.35 18.98 -24.89
CA ALA A 112 -7.68 19.24 -23.49
C ALA A 112 -6.38 19.28 -22.67
N VAL A 113 -6.23 20.31 -21.84
CA VAL A 113 -5.06 20.51 -20.97
C VAL A 113 -5.50 20.34 -19.52
N GLY A 114 -4.94 19.35 -18.84
CA GLY A 114 -5.13 19.13 -17.41
C GLY A 114 -3.88 19.53 -16.63
N VAL A 115 -4.03 20.39 -15.62
CA VAL A 115 -2.95 20.72 -14.67
C VAL A 115 -3.29 20.13 -13.31
N THR A 116 -2.42 19.26 -12.79
CA THR A 116 -2.54 18.79 -11.42
C THR A 116 -1.38 19.36 -10.61
N SER A 117 -1.71 20.27 -9.70
CA SER A 117 -0.77 20.71 -8.68
C SER A 117 -1.12 19.95 -7.40
N TRP A 118 -0.39 18.86 -7.15
CA TRP A 118 -0.51 18.17 -5.87
C TRP A 118 0.14 19.05 -4.81
N LYS A 119 -0.69 19.81 -4.08
CA LYS A 119 -0.28 20.42 -2.83
C LYS A 119 -0.55 19.41 -1.73
N ARG A 120 0.51 18.86 -1.15
CA ARG A 120 0.41 18.07 0.09
C ARG A 120 0.16 19.01 1.25
#